data_AF-A0A2T3NL14-F1
#
_entry.id   AF-A0A2T3NL14-F1
#
_cell.length_a   1.000
_cell.length_b   1.000
_cell.length_c   1.000
_cell.angle_alpha   90.00
_cell.angle_beta   90.00
_cell.angle_gamma   90.00
#
_symmetry.space_group_name_H-M   'P 1'
#
loop_
_entity.id
_entity.type
_entity.pdbx_description
1 polymer ?
#
loop_
_entity_poly.entity_id
_entity_poly.type
_entity_poly.pdbx_seq_one_letter_code
_entity_poly.pdbx_strand_id
1 'polypeptide(L)'
;MNSSHRKVLTSLASLPVKEFKTHSQKVNPGDVFVCRQGLTWDSHLSAQDAVERGACGVIANRPLDLSVPCMVTPSHSTSVSLINQYYAYPQDQIKHIGVTGTNGKTTVAYCLNQLLNLRGKSAYTGTLGSSFDDVYYPLDNTTPDAITLLNLFHAMEKCGASHHVMEVSSHALSQDRVTHIDFDIVIITNIGSDHLDYHKHREDYIQAKLRLIDRLKPGGVAIVNLDDEQSLSVIERCRSRCEVISFSCVDEGADLFASKVLSTCSGSQFTLNYQGTEYQVTSSLPFLFNVENSLAIIASMLGLGMPIKEVLGLLELMQPAPGRSEVYPLSNGATVILDYAHNYDSLSNLYRNVLEHKTGKVVTVIGVTGERLADADDIGELCFEHSDQLVLTTDNPLGVNQEDLFMALTSKLPLNSNKASACIEDRLLAIKVAITEIQSGDVLLLCGKGHEKYQYITSNKNDAKPYVGDLDALKIAVEAIGLQVVSGLAESEEPADLTVK
;
A
#
# COMPACT_ATOMS: atom_id res chain seq x y z
N MET A 1 38.66 0.86 -5.67
CA MET A 1 37.68 1.64 -6.47
C MET A 1 38.25 1.93 -7.84
N ASN A 2 37.47 1.70 -8.90
CA ASN A 2 37.88 1.99 -10.28
C ASN A 2 38.04 3.51 -10.50
N SER A 3 39.02 3.95 -11.29
CA SER A 3 39.32 5.37 -11.51
C SER A 3 38.12 6.16 -12.07
N SER A 4 37.25 5.48 -12.84
CA SER A 4 36.00 6.03 -13.37
C SER A 4 34.97 6.37 -12.26
N HIS A 5 34.81 5.52 -11.24
CA HIS A 5 33.86 5.76 -10.15
C HIS A 5 34.23 7.01 -9.35
N ARG A 6 35.52 7.19 -9.06
CA ARG A 6 36.02 8.36 -8.33
C ARG A 6 35.76 9.66 -9.11
N LYS A 7 35.85 9.62 -10.45
CA LYS A 7 35.53 10.78 -11.29
C LYS A 7 34.05 11.16 -11.19
N VAL A 8 33.13 10.18 -11.24
CA VAL A 8 31.69 10.45 -11.09
C VAL A 8 31.39 11.09 -9.73
N LEU A 9 31.89 10.53 -8.64
CA LEU A 9 31.67 11.08 -7.30
C LEU A 9 32.27 12.49 -7.14
N THR A 10 33.46 12.72 -7.69
CA THR A 10 34.09 14.07 -7.68
C THR A 10 33.25 15.07 -8.47
N SER A 11 32.69 14.65 -9.61
CA SER A 11 31.79 15.47 -10.41
C SER A 11 30.51 15.81 -9.65
N LEU A 12 29.85 14.81 -9.04
CA LEU A 12 28.65 15.03 -8.23
C LEU A 12 28.91 15.98 -7.05
N ALA A 13 30.05 15.84 -6.37
CA ALA A 13 30.43 16.71 -5.25
C ALA A 13 30.70 18.17 -5.68
N SER A 14 30.96 18.43 -6.97
CA SER A 14 31.14 19.78 -7.51
C SER A 14 29.85 20.45 -7.99
N LEU A 15 28.73 19.70 -8.04
CA LEU A 15 27.43 20.18 -8.49
C LEU A 15 26.53 20.54 -7.28
N PRO A 16 25.60 21.50 -7.44
CA PRO A 16 24.62 21.84 -6.41
C PRO A 16 23.46 20.84 -6.39
N VAL A 17 23.77 19.54 -6.20
CA VAL A 17 22.80 18.45 -6.29
C VAL A 17 21.78 18.55 -5.16
N LYS A 18 20.50 18.66 -5.52
CA LYS A 18 19.37 18.56 -4.59
C LYS A 18 18.87 17.14 -4.47
N GLU A 19 18.33 16.60 -5.57
CA GLU A 19 17.82 15.24 -5.65
C GLU A 19 18.21 14.56 -6.97
N PHE A 20 18.05 13.24 -7.03
CA PHE A 20 18.20 12.47 -8.26
C PHE A 20 16.82 12.11 -8.83
N LYS A 21 16.60 12.31 -10.13
CA LYS A 21 15.29 12.05 -10.78
C LYS A 21 15.44 11.08 -11.94
N THR A 22 14.49 10.15 -12.07
CA THR A 22 14.41 9.16 -13.16
C THR A 22 13.36 9.52 -14.22
N HIS A 23 12.59 10.59 -13.97
CA HIS A 23 11.56 11.12 -14.87
C HIS A 23 11.86 12.58 -15.18
N SER A 24 12.09 12.90 -16.46
CA SER A 24 12.49 14.26 -16.88
C SER A 24 11.43 15.31 -16.53
N GLN A 25 10.15 14.97 -16.62
CA GLN A 25 9.05 15.86 -16.25
C GLN A 25 9.01 16.22 -14.75
N LYS A 26 9.67 15.44 -13.89
CA LYS A 26 9.75 15.66 -12.43
C LYS A 26 11.05 16.36 -12.01
N VAL A 27 11.89 16.76 -12.97
CA VAL A 27 13.16 17.47 -12.71
C VAL A 27 12.89 18.92 -12.35
N ASN A 28 13.54 19.37 -11.29
CA ASN A 28 13.60 20.78 -10.89
C ASN A 28 15.03 21.33 -10.98
N PRO A 29 15.19 22.68 -10.99
CA PRO A 29 16.50 23.31 -10.93
C PRO A 29 17.36 22.83 -9.75
N GLY A 30 18.51 22.22 -10.08
CA GLY A 30 19.47 21.64 -9.13
C GLY A 30 19.38 20.13 -8.99
N ASP A 31 18.42 19.47 -9.63
CA ASP A 31 18.35 18.01 -9.65
C ASP A 31 19.37 17.41 -10.62
N VAL A 32 19.72 16.13 -10.44
CA VAL A 32 20.49 15.33 -11.39
C VAL A 32 19.56 14.32 -12.05
N PHE A 33 19.51 14.30 -13.38
CA PHE A 33 18.72 13.33 -14.11
C PHE A 33 19.48 12.01 -14.29
N VAL A 34 18.87 10.90 -13.93
CA VAL A 34 19.47 9.56 -13.96
C VAL A 34 18.80 8.74 -15.05
N CYS A 35 19.53 8.52 -16.14
CA CYS A 35 19.04 7.72 -17.24
C CYS A 35 19.07 6.21 -16.91
N ARG A 36 18.11 5.52 -17.49
CA ARG A 36 17.97 4.06 -17.56
C ARG A 36 17.26 3.64 -18.84
N GLN A 37 17.56 2.44 -19.30
CA GLN A 37 16.76 1.75 -20.30
C GLN A 37 15.69 0.92 -19.58
N GLY A 38 14.43 1.34 -19.65
CA GLY A 38 13.29 0.61 -19.11
C GLY A 38 12.74 -0.43 -20.07
N LEU A 39 11.68 -1.13 -19.66
CA LEU A 39 11.01 -2.16 -20.50
C LEU A 39 10.32 -1.55 -21.72
N THR A 40 9.71 -0.38 -21.55
CA THR A 40 8.90 0.29 -22.59
C THR A 40 9.54 1.57 -23.12
N TRP A 41 10.50 2.15 -22.40
CA TRP A 41 11.08 3.45 -22.75
C TRP A 41 12.56 3.55 -22.37
N ASP A 42 13.35 4.17 -23.24
CA ASP A 42 14.73 4.56 -22.97
C ASP A 42 14.82 6.03 -22.57
N SER A 43 15.01 6.29 -21.27
CA SER A 43 15.03 7.65 -20.72
C SER A 43 16.24 8.49 -21.13
N HIS A 44 17.27 7.89 -21.75
CA HIS A 44 18.36 8.66 -22.36
C HIS A 44 17.84 9.62 -23.45
N LEU A 45 16.74 9.26 -24.12
CA LEU A 45 16.08 10.10 -25.14
C LEU A 45 15.46 11.37 -24.55
N SER A 46 15.22 11.39 -23.22
CA SER A 46 14.61 12.51 -22.50
C SER A 46 15.64 13.35 -21.73
N ALA A 47 16.95 13.07 -21.89
CA ALA A 47 17.99 13.78 -21.15
C ALA A 47 18.04 15.27 -21.50
N GLN A 48 17.82 15.63 -22.77
CA GLN A 48 17.77 17.03 -23.20
C GLN A 48 16.60 17.78 -22.56
N ASP A 49 15.40 17.18 -22.51
CA ASP A 49 14.23 17.74 -21.81
C ASP A 49 14.51 17.93 -20.30
N ALA A 50 15.23 16.99 -19.66
CA ALA A 50 15.63 17.18 -18.27
C ALA A 50 16.58 18.37 -18.07
N VAL A 51 17.53 18.59 -18.99
CA VAL A 51 18.43 19.74 -18.96
C VAL A 51 17.67 21.05 -19.15
N GLU A 52 16.72 21.10 -20.08
CA GLU A 52 15.85 22.26 -20.32
C GLU A 52 14.99 22.62 -19.10
N ARG A 53 14.65 21.62 -18.26
CA ARG A 53 13.93 21.81 -16.98
C ARG A 53 14.84 22.19 -15.81
N GLY A 54 16.15 22.25 -16.01
CA GLY A 54 17.11 22.72 -15.01
C GLY A 54 17.92 21.63 -14.31
N ALA A 55 18.02 20.42 -14.87
CA ALA A 55 18.96 19.43 -14.36
C ALA A 55 20.38 20.04 -14.35
N CYS A 56 21.06 19.98 -13.20
CA CYS A 56 22.43 20.50 -13.05
C CYS A 56 23.49 19.50 -13.56
N GLY A 57 23.08 18.26 -13.85
CA GLY A 57 23.91 17.21 -14.42
C GLY A 57 23.07 16.01 -14.83
N VAL A 58 23.66 15.11 -15.62
CA VAL A 58 23.03 13.87 -16.06
C VAL A 58 23.94 12.68 -15.76
N ILE A 59 23.38 11.61 -15.19
CA ILE A 59 24.04 10.31 -15.10
C ILE A 59 23.46 9.42 -16.20
N ALA A 60 24.29 8.93 -17.11
CA ALA A 60 23.87 8.14 -18.26
C ALA A 60 24.68 6.85 -18.40
N ASN A 61 24.16 5.87 -19.14
CA ASN A 61 24.87 4.62 -19.44
C ASN A 61 25.58 4.64 -20.81
N ARG A 62 25.56 5.79 -21.48
CA ARG A 62 26.30 6.09 -22.70
C ARG A 62 26.60 7.60 -22.76
N PRO A 63 27.63 8.03 -23.51
CA PRO A 63 27.89 9.45 -23.71
C PRO A 63 26.68 10.15 -24.36
N LEU A 64 26.36 11.36 -23.89
CA LEU A 64 25.34 12.24 -24.45
C LEU A 64 25.95 13.64 -24.60
N ASP A 65 25.67 14.30 -25.72
CA ASP A 65 26.09 15.68 -25.97
C ASP A 65 25.07 16.63 -25.35
N LEU A 66 25.40 17.18 -24.18
CA LEU A 66 24.51 18.00 -23.34
C LEU A 66 25.27 19.23 -22.86
N SER A 67 24.54 20.31 -22.58
CA SER A 67 25.13 21.57 -22.06
C SER A 67 25.56 21.49 -20.59
N VAL A 68 25.20 20.41 -19.88
CA VAL A 68 25.55 20.16 -18.47
C VAL A 68 26.45 18.92 -18.36
N PRO A 69 27.18 18.72 -17.24
CA PRO A 69 28.02 17.56 -17.07
C PRO A 69 27.26 16.23 -17.23
N CYS A 70 27.75 15.39 -18.15
CA CYS A 70 27.25 14.04 -18.40
C CYS A 70 28.22 13.00 -17.80
N MET A 71 27.79 12.36 -16.71
CA MET A 71 28.54 11.34 -15.98
C MET A 71 28.16 9.96 -16.51
N VAL A 72 29.06 9.33 -17.25
CA VAL A 72 28.80 8.02 -17.88
C VAL A 72 29.18 6.87 -16.94
N THR A 73 28.21 6.01 -16.63
CA THR A 73 28.38 4.79 -15.83
C THR A 73 28.15 3.54 -16.70
N PRO A 74 28.69 2.37 -16.35
CA PRO A 74 28.51 1.15 -17.15
C PRO A 74 27.07 0.60 -17.19
N SER A 75 26.27 0.86 -16.15
CA SER A 75 24.93 0.32 -16.00
C SER A 75 24.10 1.18 -15.04
N HIS A 76 22.77 1.05 -15.10
CA HIS A 76 21.88 1.71 -14.15
C HIS A 76 22.15 1.26 -12.71
N SER A 77 22.44 -0.03 -12.48
CA SER A 77 22.83 -0.53 -11.14
C SER A 77 24.10 0.15 -10.61
N THR A 78 25.06 0.45 -11.48
CA THR A 78 26.25 1.22 -11.10
C THR A 78 25.90 2.67 -10.78
N SER A 79 24.97 3.29 -11.53
CA SER A 79 24.45 4.63 -11.20
C SER A 79 23.83 4.65 -9.80
N VAL A 80 22.94 3.71 -9.48
CA VAL A 80 22.30 3.60 -8.17
C VAL A 80 23.35 3.42 -7.06
N SER A 81 24.33 2.54 -7.26
CA SER A 81 25.40 2.31 -6.27
C SER A 81 26.25 3.56 -6.01
N LEU A 82 26.57 4.34 -7.05
CA LEU A 82 27.32 5.59 -6.91
C LEU A 82 26.51 6.69 -6.23
N ILE A 83 25.20 6.75 -6.48
CA ILE A 83 24.29 7.67 -5.80
C ILE A 83 24.16 7.31 -4.32
N ASN A 84 24.01 6.02 -4.02
CA ASN A 84 23.99 5.53 -2.64
C ASN A 84 25.28 5.93 -1.89
N GLN A 85 26.44 5.73 -2.53
CA GLN A 85 27.72 6.18 -1.99
C GLN A 85 27.81 7.71 -1.86
N TYR A 86 27.27 8.48 -2.81
CA TYR A 86 27.24 9.94 -2.76
C TYR A 86 26.44 10.44 -1.56
N TYR A 87 25.29 9.80 -1.27
CA TYR A 87 24.52 10.04 -0.05
C TYR A 87 25.13 9.41 1.21
N ALA A 88 26.30 8.81 1.12
CA ALA A 88 27.00 8.17 2.24
C ALA A 88 26.20 7.06 2.93
N TYR A 89 25.43 6.28 2.15
CA TYR A 89 24.68 5.11 2.62
C TYR A 89 23.61 5.44 3.67
N PRO A 90 22.65 6.34 3.34
CA PRO A 90 21.70 6.88 4.33
C PRO A 90 20.82 5.81 4.98
N GLN A 91 20.54 4.72 4.26
CA GLN A 91 19.76 3.59 4.76
C GLN A 91 20.44 2.85 5.92
N ASP A 92 21.77 2.93 6.05
CA ASP A 92 22.50 2.18 7.09
C ASP A 92 22.25 2.76 8.50
N GLN A 93 21.74 3.99 8.59
CA GLN A 93 21.41 4.66 9.85
C GLN A 93 19.96 4.41 10.32
N ILE A 94 19.15 3.73 9.52
CA ILE A 94 17.71 3.56 9.74
C ILE A 94 17.40 2.08 9.92
N LYS A 95 16.54 1.75 10.89
CA LYS A 95 16.00 0.40 11.00
C LYS A 95 14.88 0.18 9.98
N HIS A 96 15.01 -0.83 9.14
CA HIS A 96 14.09 -1.09 8.04
C HIS A 96 13.19 -2.28 8.31
N ILE A 97 11.89 -2.08 8.09
CA ILE A 97 10.85 -3.10 8.26
C ILE A 97 10.12 -3.27 6.94
N GLY A 98 10.25 -4.44 6.32
CA GLY A 98 9.67 -4.74 5.02
C GLY A 98 8.43 -5.61 5.15
N VAL A 99 7.31 -5.18 4.57
CA VAL A 99 6.03 -5.91 4.61
C VAL A 99 5.66 -6.38 3.22
N THR A 100 5.58 -7.70 3.02
CA THR A 100 5.02 -8.27 1.79
C THR A 100 3.87 -9.22 2.08
N GLY A 101 3.14 -9.52 1.02
CA GLY A 101 1.98 -10.40 1.02
C GLY A 101 1.00 -10.02 -0.09
N THR A 102 -0.03 -10.82 -0.28
CA THR A 102 -1.11 -10.49 -1.23
C THR A 102 -1.95 -9.36 -0.62
N ASN A 103 -2.49 -9.57 0.58
CA ASN A 103 -3.32 -8.61 1.32
C ASN A 103 -2.67 -8.18 2.66
N GLY A 104 -3.14 -7.06 3.23
CA GLY A 104 -2.72 -6.61 4.57
C GLY A 104 -1.44 -5.76 4.64
N LYS A 105 -0.66 -5.66 3.55
CA LYS A 105 0.60 -4.87 3.50
C LYS A 105 0.41 -3.43 4.01
N THR A 106 -0.53 -2.70 3.43
CA THR A 106 -0.80 -1.30 3.81
C THR A 106 -1.23 -1.19 5.25
N THR A 107 -2.18 -2.03 5.71
CA THR A 107 -2.66 -1.99 7.10
C THR A 107 -1.52 -2.23 8.08
N VAL A 108 -0.75 -3.30 7.90
CA VAL A 108 0.37 -3.63 8.79
C VAL A 108 1.45 -2.55 8.75
N ALA A 109 1.88 -2.12 7.56
CA ALA A 109 2.97 -1.15 7.42
C ALA A 109 2.58 0.24 7.99
N TYR A 110 1.36 0.69 7.72
CA TYR A 110 0.87 1.99 8.18
C TYR A 110 0.64 2.01 9.68
N CYS A 111 -0.06 1.01 10.23
CA CYS A 111 -0.34 0.91 11.66
C CYS A 111 0.96 0.73 12.46
N LEU A 112 1.89 -0.11 11.98
CA LEU A 112 3.20 -0.26 12.64
C LEU A 112 3.97 1.06 12.64
N ASN A 113 4.00 1.80 11.52
CA ASN A 113 4.63 3.12 11.48
C ASN A 113 3.95 4.12 12.44
N GLN A 114 2.62 4.09 12.54
CA GLN A 114 1.88 4.94 13.47
C GLN A 114 2.30 4.66 14.92
N LEU A 115 2.36 3.38 15.32
CA LEU A 115 2.75 3.00 16.68
C LEU A 115 4.23 3.31 16.97
N LEU A 116 5.12 3.11 16.00
CA LEU A 116 6.53 3.47 16.14
C LEU A 116 6.72 4.99 16.30
N ASN A 117 5.90 5.79 15.61
CA ASN A 117 5.92 7.25 15.75
C ASN A 117 5.58 7.75 17.16
N LEU A 118 4.84 6.96 17.96
CA LEU A 118 4.59 7.28 19.37
C LEU A 118 5.83 7.13 20.26
N ARG A 119 6.91 6.51 19.77
CA ARG A 119 8.15 6.24 20.51
C ARG A 119 9.40 6.89 19.94
N GLY A 120 9.31 7.44 18.73
CA GLY A 120 10.39 8.14 18.06
C GLY A 120 10.04 8.35 16.59
N LYS A 121 10.84 9.12 15.87
CA LYS A 121 10.55 9.39 14.45
C LYS A 121 10.63 8.10 13.63
N SER A 122 9.56 7.81 12.90
CA SER A 122 9.44 6.69 11.97
C SER A 122 8.84 7.16 10.65
N ALA A 123 9.26 6.52 9.56
CA ALA A 123 8.78 6.80 8.22
C ALA A 123 7.95 5.65 7.65
N TYR A 124 6.93 5.98 6.86
CA TYR A 124 6.16 5.03 6.06
C TYR A 124 6.46 5.21 4.57
N THR A 125 6.46 4.10 3.81
CA THR A 125 6.50 4.09 2.34
C THR A 125 5.61 2.97 1.82
N GLY A 126 4.57 3.29 1.04
CA GLY A 126 3.68 2.27 0.51
C GLY A 126 2.66 2.79 -0.50
N THR A 127 1.54 2.09 -0.60
CA THR A 127 0.44 2.44 -1.51
C THR A 127 -0.13 3.83 -1.21
N LEU A 128 -0.11 4.26 0.06
CA LEU A 128 -0.58 5.57 0.49
C LEU A 128 0.50 6.66 0.34
N GLY A 129 1.54 6.46 -0.47
CA GLY A 129 2.68 7.37 -0.61
C GLY A 129 3.78 7.12 0.44
N SER A 130 4.65 8.11 0.64
CA SER A 130 5.61 8.11 1.76
C SER A 130 5.32 9.28 2.68
N SER A 131 5.47 9.05 3.99
CA SER A 131 5.23 10.08 5.00
C SER A 131 6.18 9.96 6.18
N PHE A 132 6.72 11.11 6.60
CA PHE A 132 7.59 11.27 7.77
C PHE A 132 7.76 12.76 8.08
N ASP A 133 8.03 13.09 9.34
CA ASP A 133 8.27 14.47 9.80
C ASP A 133 7.12 15.44 9.39
N ASP A 134 5.88 14.94 9.45
CA ASP A 134 4.65 15.63 9.01
C ASP A 134 4.62 16.06 7.53
N VAL A 135 5.53 15.51 6.71
CA VAL A 135 5.59 15.74 5.27
C VAL A 135 5.08 14.53 4.51
N TYR A 136 4.24 14.78 3.51
CA TYR A 136 3.75 13.79 2.56
C TYR A 136 4.50 13.85 1.23
N TYR A 137 4.93 12.69 0.74
CA TYR A 137 5.62 12.49 -0.52
C TYR A 137 4.78 11.58 -1.44
N PRO A 138 4.23 12.11 -2.55
CA PRO A 138 3.45 11.30 -3.47
C PRO A 138 4.34 10.29 -4.20
N LEU A 139 3.86 9.06 -4.35
CA LEU A 139 4.54 7.98 -5.04
C LEU A 139 3.69 7.43 -6.18
N ASP A 140 4.34 7.03 -7.28
CA ASP A 140 3.65 6.42 -8.42
C ASP A 140 3.39 4.91 -8.23
N ASN A 141 4.05 4.29 -7.25
CA ASN A 141 4.02 2.85 -7.01
C ASN A 141 4.04 2.56 -5.52
N THR A 142 3.41 1.45 -5.09
CA THR A 142 3.49 0.92 -3.72
C THR A 142 4.94 0.79 -3.23
N THR A 143 5.84 0.33 -4.08
CA THR A 143 7.27 0.30 -3.80
C THR A 143 8.00 1.09 -4.89
N PRO A 144 8.56 2.27 -4.58
CA PRO A 144 9.17 3.13 -5.58
C PRO A 144 10.50 2.54 -6.10
N ASP A 145 11.06 3.15 -7.15
CA ASP A 145 12.35 2.72 -7.69
C ASP A 145 13.52 3.06 -6.75
N ALA A 146 14.67 2.42 -6.97
CA ALA A 146 15.84 2.55 -6.09
C ALA A 146 16.36 3.99 -5.96
N ILE A 147 16.26 4.83 -6.99
CA ILE A 147 16.71 6.23 -6.89
C ILE A 147 15.77 7.03 -6.01
N THR A 148 14.46 6.85 -6.19
CA THR A 148 13.45 7.47 -5.34
C THR A 148 13.62 7.03 -3.89
N LEU A 149 13.87 5.73 -3.63
CA LEU A 149 14.16 5.23 -2.28
C LEU A 149 15.40 5.88 -1.66
N LEU A 150 16.49 6.04 -2.41
CA LEU A 150 17.70 6.70 -1.90
C LEU A 150 17.47 8.17 -1.54
N ASN A 151 16.67 8.91 -2.33
CA ASN A 151 16.28 10.28 -1.97
C ASN A 151 15.46 10.29 -0.67
N LEU A 152 14.51 9.36 -0.52
CA LEU A 152 13.69 9.24 0.69
C LEU A 152 14.56 8.91 1.91
N PHE A 153 15.48 7.95 1.80
CA PHE A 153 16.39 7.60 2.90
C PHE A 153 17.27 8.77 3.32
N HIS A 154 17.81 9.52 2.34
CA HIS A 154 18.57 10.74 2.64
C HIS A 154 17.73 11.79 3.39
N ALA A 155 16.45 11.94 3.04
CA ALA A 155 15.54 12.84 3.74
C ALA A 155 15.17 12.32 5.15
N MET A 156 14.92 11.02 5.28
CA MET A 156 14.63 10.34 6.55
C MET A 156 15.82 10.43 7.52
N GLU A 157 17.04 10.20 7.05
CA GLU A 157 18.27 10.35 7.86
C GLU A 157 18.39 11.80 8.37
N LYS A 158 18.18 12.79 7.50
CA LYS A 158 18.25 14.21 7.87
C LYS A 158 17.23 14.63 8.90
N CYS A 159 16.02 14.09 8.86
CA CYS A 159 15.00 14.40 9.86
C CYS A 159 15.16 13.58 11.16
N GLY A 160 16.11 12.64 11.19
CA GLY A 160 16.40 11.79 12.35
C GLY A 160 15.43 10.62 12.52
N ALA A 161 14.85 10.12 11.42
CA ALA A 161 14.00 8.94 11.47
C ALA A 161 14.83 7.72 11.93
N SER A 162 14.35 7.08 12.99
CA SER A 162 14.98 5.89 13.57
C SER A 162 14.52 4.59 12.91
N HIS A 163 13.30 4.60 12.37
CA HIS A 163 12.67 3.44 11.75
C HIS A 163 12.05 3.85 10.41
N HIS A 164 11.94 2.87 9.52
CA HIS A 164 11.22 2.99 8.26
C HIS A 164 10.47 1.70 8.00
N VAL A 165 9.15 1.80 7.86
CA VAL A 165 8.26 0.69 7.53
C VAL A 165 7.81 0.85 6.09
N MET A 166 7.99 -0.20 5.27
CA MET A 166 7.63 -0.13 3.87
C MET A 166 6.87 -1.34 3.36
N GLU A 167 5.95 -1.08 2.42
CA GLU A 167 5.34 -2.11 1.61
C GLU A 167 6.29 -2.55 0.50
N VAL A 168 6.52 -3.86 0.41
CA VAL A 168 7.39 -4.48 -0.58
C VAL A 168 6.55 -5.38 -1.50
N SER A 169 6.18 -4.86 -2.67
CA SER A 169 5.42 -5.60 -3.67
C SER A 169 6.27 -6.71 -4.33
N SER A 170 5.60 -7.76 -4.83
CA SER A 170 6.29 -8.84 -5.59
C SER A 170 6.97 -8.30 -6.86
N HIS A 171 6.37 -7.31 -7.51
CA HIS A 171 6.97 -6.58 -8.63
C HIS A 171 8.31 -5.95 -8.26
N ALA A 172 8.38 -5.30 -7.08
CA ALA A 172 9.58 -4.63 -6.63
C ALA A 172 10.72 -5.62 -6.32
N LEU A 173 10.38 -6.79 -5.77
CA LEU A 173 11.34 -7.87 -5.52
C LEU A 173 11.83 -8.52 -6.81
N SER A 174 10.95 -8.70 -7.81
CA SER A 174 11.36 -9.20 -9.13
C SER A 174 12.23 -8.22 -9.91
N GLN A 175 12.04 -6.91 -9.69
CA GLN A 175 12.77 -5.83 -10.36
C GLN A 175 13.98 -5.31 -9.55
N ASP A 176 14.30 -5.94 -8.41
CA ASP A 176 15.38 -5.51 -7.51
C ASP A 176 15.30 -4.04 -7.09
N ARG A 177 14.09 -3.47 -6.93
CA ARG A 177 13.92 -2.06 -6.50
C ARG A 177 14.49 -1.80 -5.10
N VAL A 178 14.44 -2.82 -4.23
CA VAL A 178 14.90 -2.77 -2.84
C VAL A 178 16.33 -3.28 -2.67
N THR A 179 17.15 -3.27 -3.73
CA THR A 179 18.45 -3.98 -3.73
C THR A 179 19.50 -3.46 -2.74
N HIS A 180 19.35 -2.23 -2.26
CA HIS A 180 20.26 -1.61 -1.28
C HIS A 180 19.67 -1.56 0.12
N ILE A 181 18.56 -2.25 0.37
CA ILE A 181 17.94 -2.30 1.69
C ILE A 181 18.24 -3.64 2.31
N ASP A 182 18.89 -3.60 3.46
CA ASP A 182 18.92 -4.73 4.37
C ASP A 182 17.88 -4.46 5.47
N PHE A 183 16.97 -5.41 5.69
CA PHE A 183 15.86 -5.27 6.62
C PHE A 183 16.24 -5.81 8.00
N ASP A 184 15.80 -5.11 9.05
CA ASP A 184 15.87 -5.59 10.42
C ASP A 184 14.71 -6.56 10.71
N ILE A 185 13.54 -6.29 10.11
CA ILE A 185 12.37 -7.16 10.18
C ILE A 185 11.76 -7.34 8.79
N VAL A 186 11.39 -8.57 8.45
CA VAL A 186 10.56 -8.86 7.27
C VAL A 186 9.27 -9.53 7.70
N ILE A 187 8.15 -9.10 7.14
CA ILE A 187 6.81 -9.60 7.46
C ILE A 187 6.21 -10.22 6.20
N ILE A 188 5.77 -11.47 6.30
CA ILE A 188 4.94 -12.13 5.29
C ILE A 188 3.53 -12.26 5.85
N THR A 189 2.59 -11.44 5.36
CA THR A 189 1.19 -11.47 5.85
C THR A 189 0.43 -12.70 5.32
N ASN A 190 0.46 -12.91 4.00
CA ASN A 190 -0.15 -14.05 3.29
C ASN A 190 0.33 -14.10 1.83
N ILE A 191 0.22 -15.25 1.17
CA ILE A 191 0.56 -15.47 -0.24
C ILE A 191 -0.62 -16.18 -0.95
N GLY A 192 -1.70 -15.43 -1.17
CA GLY A 192 -2.85 -15.84 -2.01
C GLY A 192 -2.58 -15.82 -3.52
N SER A 193 -3.62 -15.63 -4.33
CA SER A 193 -3.51 -15.59 -5.81
C SER A 193 -3.71 -14.16 -6.33
N ASP A 194 -2.66 -13.54 -6.87
CA ASP A 194 -2.74 -12.22 -7.52
C ASP A 194 -1.58 -12.03 -8.50
N HIS A 195 -1.66 -11.04 -9.38
CA HIS A 195 -0.60 -10.61 -10.31
C HIS A 195 -0.06 -11.71 -11.26
N LEU A 196 -0.90 -12.65 -11.70
CA LEU A 196 -0.51 -13.70 -12.64
C LEU A 196 -0.27 -13.18 -14.06
N ASP A 197 -0.80 -12.00 -14.39
CA ASP A 197 -0.49 -11.23 -15.60
C ASP A 197 1.00 -10.88 -15.70
N TYR A 198 1.65 -10.60 -14.56
CA TYR A 198 3.08 -10.31 -14.49
C TYR A 198 3.93 -11.56 -14.26
N HIS A 199 3.62 -12.36 -13.24
CA HIS A 199 4.48 -13.48 -12.82
C HIS A 199 4.28 -14.75 -13.68
N LYS A 200 3.26 -14.81 -14.54
CA LYS A 200 2.88 -15.92 -15.45
C LYS A 200 2.55 -17.25 -14.76
N HIS A 201 3.25 -17.61 -13.70
CA HIS A 201 3.08 -18.81 -12.91
C HIS A 201 3.00 -18.47 -11.41
N ARG A 202 2.15 -19.20 -10.67
CA ARG A 202 1.98 -19.02 -9.22
C ARG A 202 3.28 -19.23 -8.44
N GLU A 203 4.09 -20.18 -8.87
CA GLU A 203 5.40 -20.45 -8.24
C GLU A 203 6.34 -19.24 -8.34
N ASP A 204 6.39 -18.57 -9.50
CA ASP A 204 7.21 -17.38 -9.67
C ASP A 204 6.77 -16.23 -8.75
N TYR A 205 5.46 -16.09 -8.53
CA TYR A 205 4.90 -15.12 -7.58
C TYR A 205 5.30 -15.42 -6.13
N ILE A 206 5.21 -16.70 -5.71
CA ILE A 206 5.62 -17.16 -4.38
C ILE A 206 7.12 -16.87 -4.20
N GLN A 207 7.96 -17.34 -5.12
CA GLN A 207 9.41 -17.13 -5.06
C GLN A 207 9.77 -15.65 -5.06
N ALA A 208 9.06 -14.81 -5.82
CA ALA A 208 9.28 -13.36 -5.80
C ALA A 208 9.08 -12.76 -4.40
N LYS A 209 8.04 -13.15 -3.66
CA LYS A 209 7.83 -12.68 -2.27
C LYS A 209 8.89 -13.22 -1.30
N LEU A 210 9.26 -14.49 -1.45
CA LEU A 210 10.29 -15.11 -0.60
C LEU A 210 11.66 -14.43 -0.71
N ARG A 211 11.94 -13.71 -1.81
CA ARG A 211 13.15 -12.88 -1.94
C ARG A 211 13.25 -11.76 -0.91
N LEU A 212 12.16 -11.36 -0.26
CA LEU A 212 12.24 -10.40 0.83
C LEU A 212 13.07 -10.94 2.00
N ILE A 213 12.96 -12.24 2.29
CA ILE A 213 13.72 -12.93 3.35
C ILE A 213 15.21 -12.93 3.04
N ASP A 214 15.59 -12.95 1.76
CA ASP A 214 16.99 -12.88 1.33
C ASP A 214 17.63 -11.51 1.61
N ARG A 215 16.81 -10.49 1.91
CA ARG A 215 17.24 -9.13 2.25
C ARG A 215 17.23 -8.87 3.76
N LEU A 216 17.00 -9.90 4.58
CA LEU A 216 17.05 -9.76 6.02
C LEU A 216 18.51 -9.68 6.51
N LYS A 217 18.80 -8.74 7.40
CA LYS A 217 20.12 -8.57 8.02
C LYS A 217 20.51 -9.84 8.79
N PRO A 218 21.81 -10.13 8.95
CA PRO A 218 22.26 -11.10 9.94
C PRO A 218 21.70 -10.75 11.33
N GLY A 219 20.97 -11.69 11.95
CA GLY A 219 20.28 -11.47 13.22
C GLY A 219 18.97 -10.70 13.14
N GLY A 220 18.48 -10.39 11.93
CA GLY A 220 17.12 -9.87 11.73
C GLY A 220 16.05 -10.93 11.99
N VAL A 221 14.79 -10.48 12.06
CA VAL A 221 13.64 -11.32 12.42
C VAL A 221 12.66 -11.43 11.26
N ALA A 222 12.19 -12.64 10.98
CA ALA A 222 11.09 -12.90 10.06
C ALA A 222 9.79 -13.12 10.83
N ILE A 223 8.74 -12.38 10.47
CA ILE A 223 7.39 -12.50 11.03
C ILE A 223 6.53 -13.28 10.04
N VAL A 224 5.96 -14.40 10.49
CA VAL A 224 5.33 -15.40 9.61
C VAL A 224 3.93 -15.75 10.09
N ASN A 225 2.95 -15.61 9.20
CA ASN A 225 1.59 -16.11 9.41
C ASN A 225 1.55 -17.63 9.20
N LEU A 226 1.18 -18.42 10.22
CA LEU A 226 1.01 -19.86 10.07
C LEU A 226 -0.33 -20.25 9.44
N ASP A 227 -1.30 -19.34 9.41
CA ASP A 227 -2.61 -19.57 8.78
C ASP A 227 -2.52 -19.59 7.25
N ASP A 228 -1.40 -19.09 6.70
CA ASP A 228 -1.15 -19.10 5.27
C ASP A 228 -0.62 -20.46 4.78
N GLU A 229 -1.15 -20.93 3.65
CA GLU A 229 -0.74 -22.20 3.04
C GLU A 229 0.76 -22.24 2.68
N GLN A 230 1.39 -21.09 2.44
CA GLN A 230 2.81 -20.97 2.10
C GLN A 230 3.72 -20.77 3.32
N SER A 231 3.18 -20.80 4.54
CA SER A 231 3.94 -20.62 5.78
C SER A 231 5.13 -21.56 5.90
N LEU A 232 4.97 -22.83 5.53
CA LEU A 232 6.06 -23.82 5.51
C LEU A 232 7.19 -23.42 4.55
N SER A 233 6.86 -22.92 3.36
CA SER A 233 7.84 -22.44 2.38
C SER A 233 8.61 -21.22 2.92
N VAL A 234 7.92 -20.33 3.63
CA VAL A 234 8.53 -19.17 4.30
C VAL A 234 9.49 -19.63 5.41
N ILE A 235 9.05 -20.53 6.29
CA ILE A 235 9.87 -21.07 7.38
C ILE A 235 11.10 -21.80 6.83
N GLU A 236 10.95 -22.59 5.78
CA GLU A 236 12.09 -23.26 5.12
C GLU A 236 13.08 -22.24 4.56
N ARG A 237 12.60 -21.14 3.96
CA ARG A 237 13.46 -20.08 3.45
C ARG A 237 14.21 -19.35 4.58
N CYS A 238 13.59 -19.22 5.76
CA CYS A 238 14.18 -18.62 6.95
C CYS A 238 15.17 -19.54 7.68
N ARG A 239 15.01 -20.86 7.54
CA ARG A 239 15.76 -21.87 8.29
C ARG A 239 17.26 -21.59 8.21
N SER A 240 17.92 -21.58 9.37
CA SER A 240 19.36 -21.34 9.52
C SER A 240 19.87 -19.96 9.04
N ARG A 241 18.97 -19.00 8.77
CA ARG A 241 19.32 -17.64 8.35
C ARG A 241 18.93 -16.58 9.38
N CYS A 242 17.77 -16.73 10.00
CA CYS A 242 17.21 -15.73 10.88
C CYS A 242 16.33 -16.33 11.97
N GLU A 243 16.01 -15.49 12.95
CA GLU A 243 14.97 -15.77 13.92
C GLU A 243 13.59 -15.65 13.24
N VAL A 244 12.68 -16.52 13.63
CA VAL A 244 11.29 -16.52 13.16
C VAL A 244 10.40 -16.28 14.38
N ILE A 245 9.49 -15.31 14.27
CA ILE A 245 8.36 -15.15 15.18
C ILE A 245 7.09 -15.46 14.38
N SER A 246 6.42 -16.55 14.77
CA SER A 246 5.22 -17.02 14.12
C SER A 246 3.95 -16.49 14.79
N PHE A 247 2.91 -16.28 14.00
CA PHE A 247 1.59 -15.92 14.53
C PHE A 247 0.47 -16.68 13.84
N SER A 248 -0.66 -16.83 14.52
CA SER A 248 -1.80 -17.58 14.02
C SER A 248 -3.09 -17.29 14.79
N CYS A 249 -4.24 -17.42 14.11
CA CYS A 249 -5.57 -17.49 14.70
C CYS A 249 -6.13 -18.93 14.74
N VAL A 250 -5.39 -19.93 14.21
CA VAL A 250 -5.84 -21.31 14.04
C VAL A 250 -4.92 -22.33 14.73
N ASP A 251 -3.62 -22.17 14.61
CA ASP A 251 -2.57 -23.03 15.16
C ASP A 251 -2.09 -22.53 16.55
N GLU A 252 -2.48 -23.25 17.60
CA GLU A 252 -2.04 -22.99 18.98
C GLU A 252 -0.52 -23.14 19.19
N GLY A 253 0.18 -23.74 18.23
CA GLY A 253 1.64 -23.90 18.23
C GLY A 253 2.42 -22.65 17.79
N ALA A 254 1.74 -21.59 17.33
CA ALA A 254 2.39 -20.33 16.97
C ALA A 254 2.98 -19.61 18.21
N ASP A 255 4.02 -18.80 18.02
CA ASP A 255 4.60 -17.99 19.11
C ASP A 255 3.58 -16.98 19.65
N LEU A 256 2.77 -16.41 18.76
CA LEU A 256 1.63 -15.56 19.08
C LEU A 256 0.35 -16.21 18.55
N PHE A 257 -0.50 -16.68 19.46
CA PHE A 257 -1.79 -17.28 19.10
C PHE A 257 -2.96 -16.44 19.59
N ALA A 258 -3.89 -16.09 18.70
CA ALA A 258 -5.15 -15.43 19.06
C ALA A 258 -6.26 -16.45 19.27
N SER A 259 -6.87 -16.42 20.45
CA SER A 259 -8.03 -17.25 20.80
C SER A 259 -9.20 -16.38 21.27
N LYS A 260 -10.40 -16.98 21.38
CA LYS A 260 -11.63 -16.30 21.85
C LYS A 260 -11.88 -14.99 21.09
N VAL A 261 -11.68 -15.02 19.78
CA VAL A 261 -11.79 -13.85 18.92
C VAL A 261 -13.25 -13.43 18.81
N LEU A 262 -13.52 -12.18 19.18
CA LEU A 262 -14.76 -11.47 18.92
C LEU A 262 -14.42 -10.29 18.02
N SER A 263 -14.81 -10.35 16.76
CA SER A 263 -14.59 -9.28 15.80
C SER A 263 -15.92 -8.72 15.33
N THR A 264 -15.95 -7.41 15.04
CA THR A 264 -17.10 -6.69 14.50
C THR A 264 -16.63 -5.59 13.54
N CYS A 265 -17.56 -4.77 13.04
CA CYS A 265 -17.23 -3.57 12.27
C CYS A 265 -16.67 -2.42 13.13
N SER A 266 -16.76 -2.49 14.47
CA SER A 266 -16.22 -1.44 15.37
C SER A 266 -14.86 -1.79 15.96
N GLY A 267 -14.31 -2.95 15.62
CA GLY A 267 -13.04 -3.44 16.14
C GLY A 267 -13.08 -4.91 16.52
N SER A 268 -12.03 -5.36 17.20
CA SER A 268 -11.85 -6.74 17.62
C SER A 268 -11.34 -6.85 19.06
N GLN A 269 -11.75 -7.92 19.74
CA GLN A 269 -11.27 -8.34 21.06
C GLN A 269 -10.84 -9.79 20.97
N PHE A 270 -9.68 -10.12 21.55
CA PHE A 270 -9.17 -11.50 21.55
C PHE A 270 -8.23 -11.73 22.73
N THR A 271 -8.03 -13.00 23.06
CA THR A 271 -7.01 -13.43 24.03
C THR A 271 -5.74 -13.83 23.27
N LEU A 272 -4.67 -13.07 23.43
CA LEU A 272 -3.35 -13.37 22.92
C LEU A 272 -2.62 -14.32 23.87
N ASN A 273 -2.22 -15.49 23.38
CA ASN A 273 -1.25 -16.35 24.04
C ASN A 273 0.15 -16.02 23.53
N TYR A 274 1.06 -15.66 24.45
CA TYR A 274 2.47 -15.43 24.15
C TYR A 274 3.32 -15.97 25.30
N GLN A 275 4.26 -16.87 25.01
CA GLN A 275 5.14 -17.52 25.98
C GLN A 275 4.36 -18.19 27.14
N GLY A 276 3.22 -18.81 26.84
CA GLY A 276 2.37 -19.48 27.83
C GLY A 276 1.60 -18.54 28.76
N THR A 277 1.60 -17.22 28.48
CA THR A 277 0.82 -16.22 29.21
C THR A 277 -0.31 -15.69 28.32
N GLU A 278 -1.51 -15.59 28.88
CA GLU A 278 -2.67 -15.00 28.22
C GLU A 278 -2.76 -13.49 28.49
N TYR A 279 -3.02 -12.72 27.45
CA TYR A 279 -3.26 -11.28 27.50
C TYR A 279 -4.58 -10.95 26.82
N GLN A 280 -5.39 -10.07 27.41
CA GLN A 280 -6.57 -9.53 26.73
C GLN A 280 -6.15 -8.39 25.83
N VAL A 281 -6.61 -8.44 24.58
CA VAL A 281 -6.26 -7.45 23.55
C VAL A 281 -7.53 -6.85 22.99
N THR A 282 -7.54 -5.52 22.86
CA THR A 282 -8.56 -4.77 22.14
C THR A 282 -7.89 -4.02 21.00
N SER A 283 -8.46 -4.13 19.81
CA SER A 283 -7.98 -3.47 18.59
C SER A 283 -9.15 -2.72 17.96
N SER A 284 -8.88 -1.50 17.49
CA SER A 284 -9.84 -0.69 16.72
C SER A 284 -10.03 -1.22 15.29
N LEU A 285 -9.17 -2.14 14.84
CA LEU A 285 -9.26 -2.67 13.49
C LEU A 285 -10.43 -3.68 13.39
N PRO A 286 -11.35 -3.47 12.43
CA PRO A 286 -12.52 -4.31 12.27
C PRO A 286 -12.19 -5.62 11.54
N PHE A 287 -13.05 -6.61 11.66
CA PHE A 287 -12.98 -7.90 10.95
C PHE A 287 -11.82 -8.85 11.32
N LEU A 288 -12.04 -10.14 11.07
CA LEU A 288 -11.15 -11.22 11.52
C LEU A 288 -9.76 -11.13 10.89
N PHE A 289 -9.66 -10.78 9.60
CA PHE A 289 -8.37 -10.65 8.93
C PHE A 289 -7.49 -9.55 9.54
N ASN A 290 -8.07 -8.58 10.25
CA ASN A 290 -7.29 -7.58 10.97
C ASN A 290 -6.82 -8.05 12.35
N VAL A 291 -7.33 -9.17 12.86
CA VAL A 291 -6.71 -9.86 14.01
C VAL A 291 -5.35 -10.41 13.59
N GLU A 292 -5.26 -11.08 12.43
CA GLU A 292 -3.98 -11.51 11.85
C GLU A 292 -3.03 -10.32 11.62
N ASN A 293 -3.52 -9.21 11.04
CA ASN A 293 -2.70 -8.00 10.88
C ASN A 293 -2.24 -7.44 12.23
N SER A 294 -3.10 -7.46 13.25
CA SER A 294 -2.74 -7.03 14.61
C SER A 294 -1.66 -7.92 15.21
N LEU A 295 -1.75 -9.24 15.03
CA LEU A 295 -0.71 -10.18 15.46
C LEU A 295 0.63 -9.93 14.75
N ALA A 296 0.61 -9.66 13.44
CA ALA A 296 1.81 -9.31 12.68
C ALA A 296 2.47 -8.03 13.22
N ILE A 297 1.68 -7.01 13.57
CA ILE A 297 2.16 -5.76 14.19
C ILE A 297 2.78 -6.04 15.57
N ILE A 298 2.08 -6.78 16.43
CA ILE A 298 2.56 -7.13 17.77
C ILE A 298 3.88 -7.92 17.66
N ALA A 299 3.92 -8.96 16.82
CA ALA A 299 5.11 -9.77 16.59
C ALA A 299 6.30 -8.95 16.09
N SER A 300 6.05 -7.97 15.21
CA SER A 300 7.09 -7.05 14.72
C SER A 300 7.65 -6.17 15.84
N MET A 301 6.79 -5.63 16.70
CA MET A 301 7.23 -4.80 17.82
C MET A 301 8.02 -5.60 18.86
N LEU A 302 7.60 -6.85 19.12
CA LEU A 302 8.38 -7.80 19.93
C LEU A 302 9.72 -8.13 19.28
N GLY A 303 9.77 -8.32 17.96
CA GLY A 303 10.99 -8.53 17.17
C GLY A 303 11.96 -7.34 17.22
N LEU A 304 11.46 -6.11 17.46
CA LEU A 304 12.30 -4.94 17.74
C LEU A 304 12.83 -4.90 19.19
N GLY A 305 12.44 -5.87 20.03
CA GLY A 305 12.82 -6.00 21.43
C GLY A 305 11.93 -5.23 22.41
N MET A 306 10.74 -4.78 21.99
CA MET A 306 9.82 -4.09 22.90
C MET A 306 9.14 -5.07 23.87
N PRO A 307 8.99 -4.75 25.17
CA PRO A 307 8.26 -5.60 26.12
C PRO A 307 6.78 -5.73 25.75
N ILE A 308 6.20 -6.93 25.86
CA ILE A 308 4.78 -7.19 25.50
C ILE A 308 3.79 -6.20 26.13
N LYS A 309 3.98 -5.82 27.40
CA LYS A 309 3.09 -4.86 28.08
C LYS A 309 3.10 -3.47 27.42
N GLU A 310 4.25 -3.05 26.92
CA GLU A 310 4.39 -1.80 26.18
C GLU A 310 3.72 -1.90 24.82
N VAL A 311 3.93 -3.02 24.11
CA VAL A 311 3.31 -3.29 22.80
C VAL A 311 1.78 -3.26 22.90
N LEU A 312 1.20 -3.94 23.90
CA LEU A 312 -0.25 -3.97 24.08
C LEU A 312 -0.82 -2.59 24.45
N GLY A 313 -0.11 -1.79 25.26
CA GLY A 313 -0.54 -0.43 25.58
C GLY A 313 -0.50 0.51 24.37
N LEU A 314 0.42 0.30 23.42
CA LEU A 314 0.45 1.04 22.16
C LEU A 314 -0.66 0.59 21.21
N LEU A 315 -0.99 -0.70 21.17
CA LEU A 315 -2.02 -1.23 20.29
C LEU A 315 -3.41 -0.63 20.55
N GLU A 316 -3.71 -0.24 21.80
CA GLU A 316 -4.96 0.46 22.15
C GLU A 316 -5.10 1.84 21.47
N LEU A 317 -3.99 2.46 21.07
CA LEU A 317 -3.95 3.76 20.39
C LEU A 317 -3.99 3.64 18.87
N MET A 318 -3.86 2.42 18.34
CA MET A 318 -3.83 2.14 16.91
C MET A 318 -5.12 2.62 16.23
N GLN A 319 -4.99 3.20 15.05
CA GLN A 319 -6.11 3.57 14.18
C GLN A 319 -6.02 2.84 12.84
N PRO A 320 -7.16 2.59 12.17
CA PRO A 320 -7.17 2.01 10.83
C PRO A 320 -6.35 2.81 9.81
N ALA A 321 -5.78 2.10 8.84
CA ALA A 321 -5.12 2.73 7.70
C ALA A 321 -6.17 3.36 6.76
N PRO A 322 -5.92 4.56 6.20
CA PRO A 322 -6.82 5.17 5.23
C PRO A 322 -7.10 4.26 4.03
N GLY A 323 -8.35 4.16 3.63
CA GLY A 323 -8.84 3.32 2.55
C GLY A 323 -8.94 1.83 2.87
N ARG A 324 -8.71 1.39 4.11
CA ARG A 324 -8.63 -0.04 4.48
C ARG A 324 -9.67 -0.39 5.55
N SER A 325 -10.82 -0.87 5.10
CA SER A 325 -11.96 -1.24 5.94
C SER A 325 -12.34 -0.12 6.91
N GLU A 326 -12.34 1.12 6.42
CA GLU A 326 -12.72 2.28 7.22
C GLU A 326 -14.24 2.28 7.41
N VAL A 327 -14.68 2.34 8.66
CA VAL A 327 -16.09 2.21 9.02
C VAL A 327 -16.65 3.56 9.43
N TYR A 328 -17.73 3.94 8.75
CA TYR A 328 -18.44 5.19 8.92
C TYR A 328 -19.91 4.92 9.28
N PRO A 329 -20.26 4.93 10.58
CA PRO A 329 -21.64 4.83 11.02
C PRO A 329 -22.44 6.05 10.55
N LEU A 330 -23.70 5.85 10.18
CA LEU A 330 -24.61 6.93 9.78
C LEU A 330 -25.64 7.22 10.86
N SER A 331 -26.17 8.45 10.88
CA SER A 331 -27.14 8.92 11.87
C SER A 331 -28.48 8.15 11.87
N ASN A 332 -28.80 7.42 10.79
CA ASN A 332 -29.97 6.53 10.72
C ASN A 332 -29.67 5.08 11.20
N GLY A 333 -28.44 4.79 11.62
CA GLY A 333 -28.00 3.46 12.06
C GLY A 333 -27.56 2.52 10.94
N ALA A 334 -27.45 3.00 9.69
CA ALA A 334 -26.73 2.28 8.64
C ALA A 334 -25.21 2.40 8.85
N THR A 335 -24.43 1.54 8.18
CA THR A 335 -22.97 1.59 8.22
C THR A 335 -22.40 1.67 6.81
N VAL A 336 -21.41 2.53 6.59
CA VAL A 336 -20.63 2.56 5.35
C VAL A 336 -19.24 2.00 5.63
N ILE A 337 -18.75 1.12 4.78
CA ILE A 337 -17.39 0.59 4.82
C ILE A 337 -16.70 1.01 3.54
N LEU A 338 -15.63 1.78 3.68
CA LEU A 338 -14.78 2.21 2.57
C LEU A 338 -13.55 1.30 2.53
N ASP A 339 -13.32 0.63 1.39
CA ASP A 339 -12.26 -0.34 1.23
C ASP A 339 -11.59 -0.28 -0.15
N TYR A 340 -10.30 -0.62 -0.20
CA TYR A 340 -9.51 -0.73 -1.42
C TYR A 340 -9.64 -2.10 -2.10
N ALA A 341 -10.48 -3.01 -1.59
CA ALA A 341 -10.76 -4.29 -2.21
C ALA A 341 -11.22 -4.08 -3.67
N HIS A 342 -10.46 -4.63 -4.60
CA HIS A 342 -10.60 -4.39 -6.05
C HIS A 342 -10.32 -5.65 -6.89
N ASN A 343 -10.08 -6.78 -6.24
CA ASN A 343 -9.86 -8.08 -6.87
C ASN A 343 -10.73 -9.14 -6.17
N TYR A 344 -10.89 -10.30 -6.80
CA TYR A 344 -11.76 -11.37 -6.30
C TYR A 344 -11.44 -11.77 -4.85
N ASP A 345 -10.18 -12.05 -4.53
CA ASP A 345 -9.75 -12.51 -3.20
C ASP A 345 -10.00 -11.47 -2.10
N SER A 346 -9.70 -10.20 -2.35
CA SER A 346 -9.93 -9.11 -1.39
C SER A 346 -11.42 -8.85 -1.16
N LEU A 347 -12.23 -8.87 -2.22
CA LEU A 347 -13.67 -8.70 -2.13
C LEU A 347 -14.34 -9.89 -1.43
N SER A 348 -13.94 -11.12 -1.75
CA SER A 348 -14.47 -12.33 -1.12
C SER A 348 -14.21 -12.33 0.39
N ASN A 349 -13.01 -11.93 0.79
CA ASN A 349 -12.67 -11.77 2.21
C ASN A 349 -13.50 -10.67 2.88
N LEU A 350 -13.69 -9.52 2.23
CA LEU A 350 -14.52 -8.44 2.76
C LEU A 350 -15.98 -8.91 2.92
N TYR A 351 -16.57 -9.53 1.91
CA TYR A 351 -17.94 -10.05 1.96
C TYR A 351 -18.13 -11.07 3.06
N ARG A 352 -17.23 -12.06 3.19
CA ARG A 352 -17.30 -13.07 4.25
C ARG A 352 -17.47 -12.43 5.63
N ASN A 353 -16.66 -11.42 5.93
CA ASN A 353 -16.69 -10.74 7.23
C ASN A 353 -17.92 -9.83 7.37
N VAL A 354 -18.33 -9.13 6.32
CA VAL A 354 -19.53 -8.27 6.35
C VAL A 354 -20.80 -9.10 6.53
N LEU A 355 -20.92 -10.22 5.82
CA LEU A 355 -22.09 -11.10 5.86
C LEU A 355 -22.25 -11.79 7.22
N GLU A 356 -21.16 -12.08 7.93
CA GLU A 356 -21.19 -12.64 9.29
C GLU A 356 -21.76 -11.67 10.33
N HIS A 357 -21.69 -10.35 10.06
CA HIS A 357 -22.09 -9.32 11.03
C HIS A 357 -23.27 -8.46 10.58
N LYS A 358 -23.76 -8.62 9.35
CA LYS A 358 -24.84 -7.76 8.84
C LYS A 358 -26.17 -8.00 9.56
N THR A 359 -26.90 -6.92 9.80
CA THR A 359 -28.28 -6.96 10.31
C THR A 359 -29.32 -6.62 9.26
N GLY A 360 -28.90 -6.02 8.14
CA GLY A 360 -29.75 -5.55 7.05
C GLY A 360 -29.25 -5.99 5.67
N LYS A 361 -29.48 -5.13 4.68
CA LYS A 361 -29.06 -5.31 3.29
C LYS A 361 -27.59 -4.97 3.10
N VAL A 362 -26.95 -5.59 2.11
CA VAL A 362 -25.63 -5.21 1.62
C VAL A 362 -25.79 -4.48 0.29
N VAL A 363 -25.34 -3.24 0.23
CA VAL A 363 -25.27 -2.44 -0.99
C VAL A 363 -23.81 -2.28 -1.36
N THR A 364 -23.42 -2.57 -2.60
CA THR A 364 -22.02 -2.43 -3.03
C THR A 364 -21.90 -1.45 -4.18
N VAL A 365 -20.96 -0.51 -4.06
CA VAL A 365 -20.52 0.37 -5.15
C VAL A 365 -19.09 -0.02 -5.52
N ILE A 366 -18.88 -0.42 -6.78
CA ILE A 366 -17.56 -0.88 -7.24
C ILE A 366 -17.34 -0.59 -8.72
N GLY A 367 -16.09 -0.34 -9.08
CA GLY A 367 -15.60 -0.37 -10.46
C GLY A 367 -14.37 -1.27 -10.56
N VAL A 368 -13.93 -1.55 -11.78
CA VAL A 368 -12.65 -2.23 -12.03
C VAL A 368 -11.75 -1.35 -12.88
N THR A 369 -10.45 -1.49 -12.68
CA THR A 369 -9.45 -0.82 -13.52
C THR A 369 -9.36 -1.47 -14.90
N GLY A 370 -8.97 -0.73 -15.94
CA GLY A 370 -8.78 -1.28 -17.28
C GLY A 370 -7.78 -2.45 -17.35
N GLU A 371 -6.78 -2.47 -16.46
CA GLU A 371 -5.80 -3.56 -16.34
C GLU A 371 -6.45 -4.88 -15.86
N ARG A 372 -7.66 -4.84 -15.29
CA ARG A 372 -8.41 -6.00 -14.77
C ARG A 372 -9.63 -6.38 -15.61
N LEU A 373 -9.70 -5.95 -16.87
CA LEU A 373 -10.80 -6.29 -17.78
C LEU A 373 -11.01 -7.82 -17.88
N ALA A 374 -9.93 -8.61 -17.82
CA ALA A 374 -9.99 -10.07 -17.91
C ALA A 374 -10.60 -10.76 -16.68
N ASP A 375 -10.55 -10.14 -15.50
CA ASP A 375 -11.08 -10.67 -14.23
C ASP A 375 -12.46 -10.07 -13.89
N ALA A 376 -12.95 -9.15 -14.72
CA ALA A 376 -14.09 -8.30 -14.41
C ALA A 376 -15.39 -9.09 -14.25
N ASP A 377 -15.56 -10.18 -15.01
CA ASP A 377 -16.76 -11.02 -14.97
C ASP A 377 -16.88 -11.79 -13.64
N ASP A 378 -15.79 -12.39 -13.15
CA ASP A 378 -15.73 -13.06 -11.85
C ASP A 378 -15.96 -12.06 -10.69
N ILE A 379 -15.40 -10.85 -10.79
CA ILE A 379 -15.61 -9.77 -9.82
C ILE A 379 -17.09 -9.35 -9.80
N GLY A 380 -17.69 -9.18 -10.97
CA GLY A 380 -19.09 -8.79 -11.11
C GLY A 380 -20.05 -9.84 -10.55
N GLU A 381 -19.82 -11.12 -10.86
CA GLU A 381 -20.58 -12.25 -10.34
C GLU A 381 -20.50 -12.31 -8.80
N LEU A 382 -19.30 -12.27 -8.24
CA LEU A 382 -19.07 -12.26 -6.79
C LEU A 382 -19.83 -11.12 -6.10
N CYS A 383 -19.72 -9.90 -6.63
CA CYS A 383 -20.38 -8.75 -6.04
C CYS A 383 -21.91 -8.86 -6.12
N PHE A 384 -22.42 -9.39 -7.22
CA PHE A 384 -23.85 -9.60 -7.40
C PHE A 384 -24.41 -10.71 -6.49
N GLU A 385 -23.65 -11.77 -6.28
CA GLU A 385 -24.02 -12.88 -5.39
C GLU A 385 -24.17 -12.39 -3.94
N HIS A 386 -23.23 -11.59 -3.45
CA HIS A 386 -23.16 -11.19 -2.05
C HIS A 386 -23.82 -9.84 -1.71
N SER A 387 -24.29 -9.10 -2.71
CA SER A 387 -25.03 -7.85 -2.50
C SER A 387 -26.53 -8.03 -2.72
N ASP A 388 -27.33 -7.28 -1.96
CA ASP A 388 -28.76 -7.07 -2.20
C ASP A 388 -28.98 -6.02 -3.30
N GLN A 389 -28.06 -5.05 -3.41
CA GLN A 389 -27.99 -4.07 -4.50
C GLN A 389 -26.53 -3.88 -4.96
N LEU A 390 -26.30 -3.89 -6.27
CA LEU A 390 -24.99 -3.68 -6.88
C LEU A 390 -24.99 -2.44 -7.79
N VAL A 391 -24.13 -1.46 -7.51
CA VAL A 391 -23.93 -0.29 -8.37
C VAL A 391 -22.53 -0.34 -8.94
N LEU A 392 -22.45 -0.58 -10.25
CA LEU A 392 -21.20 -0.60 -10.99
C LEU A 392 -20.86 0.81 -11.47
N THR A 393 -19.62 1.24 -11.30
CA THR A 393 -19.18 2.60 -11.63
C THR A 393 -17.75 2.68 -12.18
N THR A 394 -17.30 3.87 -12.53
CA THR A 394 -15.93 4.09 -13.02
C THR A 394 -14.93 4.06 -11.88
N ASP A 395 -13.84 3.31 -12.08
CA ASP A 395 -12.63 3.37 -11.26
C ASP A 395 -11.51 4.07 -12.05
N ASN A 396 -10.57 3.29 -12.61
CA ASN A 396 -9.45 3.75 -13.42
C ASN A 396 -9.49 3.01 -14.78
N PRO A 397 -10.25 3.49 -15.78
CA PRO A 397 -10.39 2.79 -17.06
C PRO A 397 -9.08 2.61 -17.84
N LEU A 398 -8.07 3.47 -17.62
CA LEU A 398 -6.74 3.36 -18.21
C LEU A 398 -6.75 3.23 -19.74
N GLY A 399 -7.68 3.92 -20.39
CA GLY A 399 -7.86 3.91 -21.84
C GLY A 399 -8.78 2.81 -22.39
N VAL A 400 -9.29 1.91 -21.54
CA VAL A 400 -10.39 1.00 -21.89
C VAL A 400 -11.70 1.77 -21.90
N ASN A 401 -12.60 1.49 -22.85
CA ASN A 401 -13.93 2.09 -22.87
C ASN A 401 -14.73 1.64 -21.63
N GLN A 402 -15.39 2.58 -20.94
CA GLN A 402 -16.19 2.29 -19.76
C GLN A 402 -17.35 1.31 -20.06
N GLU A 403 -17.95 1.38 -21.25
CA GLU A 403 -19.01 0.46 -21.67
C GLU A 403 -18.50 -0.99 -21.74
N ASP A 404 -17.26 -1.20 -22.21
CA ASP A 404 -16.64 -2.52 -22.28
C ASP A 404 -16.41 -3.09 -20.87
N LEU A 405 -15.99 -2.26 -19.92
CA LEU A 405 -15.83 -2.66 -18.51
C LEU A 405 -17.19 -3.05 -17.90
N PHE A 406 -18.25 -2.28 -18.15
CA PHE A 406 -19.59 -2.62 -17.68
C PHE A 406 -20.13 -3.90 -18.31
N MET A 407 -19.93 -4.10 -19.61
CA MET A 407 -20.30 -5.35 -20.28
C MET A 407 -19.57 -6.54 -19.69
N ALA A 408 -18.27 -6.42 -19.43
CA ALA A 408 -17.49 -7.48 -18.80
C ALA A 408 -17.99 -7.81 -17.39
N LEU A 409 -18.15 -6.79 -16.54
CA LEU A 409 -18.67 -6.91 -15.17
C LEU A 409 -20.07 -7.55 -15.12
N THR A 410 -20.90 -7.32 -16.13
CA THR A 410 -22.29 -7.80 -16.15
C THR A 410 -22.47 -9.11 -16.91
N SER A 411 -21.43 -9.64 -17.57
CA SER A 411 -21.53 -10.77 -18.50
C SER A 411 -22.00 -12.08 -17.88
N LYS A 412 -21.72 -12.31 -16.59
CA LYS A 412 -22.15 -13.48 -15.81
C LYS A 412 -23.40 -13.23 -14.96
N LEU A 413 -23.94 -12.02 -14.95
CA LEU A 413 -25.10 -11.70 -14.11
C LEU A 413 -26.38 -12.33 -14.70
N PRO A 414 -27.23 -12.94 -13.85
CA PRO A 414 -28.48 -13.55 -14.30
C PRO A 414 -29.48 -12.52 -14.83
N LEU A 415 -29.94 -12.71 -16.08
CA LEU A 415 -30.86 -11.80 -16.79
C LEU A 415 -32.23 -11.61 -16.12
N ASN A 416 -32.69 -12.57 -15.30
CA ASN A 416 -34.00 -12.57 -14.65
C ASN A 416 -33.89 -12.57 -13.12
N SER A 417 -32.98 -11.77 -12.58
CA SER A 417 -32.86 -11.60 -11.13
C SER A 417 -33.73 -10.46 -10.63
N ASN A 418 -34.32 -10.65 -9.44
CA ASN A 418 -35.01 -9.58 -8.72
C ASN A 418 -34.04 -8.67 -7.93
N LYS A 419 -32.74 -8.98 -7.91
CA LYS A 419 -31.72 -8.13 -7.26
C LYS A 419 -31.47 -6.88 -8.10
N ALA A 420 -31.39 -5.74 -7.42
CA ALA A 420 -31.15 -4.46 -8.08
C ALA A 420 -29.68 -4.35 -8.52
N SER A 421 -29.45 -4.12 -9.82
CA SER A 421 -28.14 -3.72 -10.32
C SER A 421 -28.24 -2.51 -11.26
N ALA A 422 -27.22 -1.66 -11.24
CA ALA A 422 -27.16 -0.47 -12.10
C ALA A 422 -25.71 -0.18 -12.52
N CYS A 423 -25.53 0.30 -13.75
CA CYS A 423 -24.26 0.83 -14.24
C CYS A 423 -24.35 2.35 -14.32
N ILE A 424 -23.52 3.05 -13.54
CA ILE A 424 -23.50 4.52 -13.44
C ILE A 424 -22.04 4.97 -13.55
N GLU A 425 -21.67 5.58 -14.66
CA GLU A 425 -20.29 6.04 -14.93
C GLU A 425 -19.79 7.05 -13.88
N ASP A 426 -20.59 8.07 -13.56
CA ASP A 426 -20.23 9.05 -12.53
C ASP A 426 -20.24 8.41 -11.13
N ARG A 427 -19.06 8.27 -10.53
CA ARG A 427 -18.87 7.61 -9.23
C ARG A 427 -19.56 8.34 -8.08
N LEU A 428 -19.61 9.67 -8.10
CA LEU A 428 -20.34 10.44 -7.09
C LEU A 428 -21.84 10.18 -7.21
N LEU A 429 -22.38 10.13 -8.42
CA LEU A 429 -23.78 9.78 -8.67
C LEU A 429 -24.08 8.33 -8.28
N ALA A 430 -23.17 7.39 -8.56
CA ALA A 430 -23.29 6.00 -8.12
C ALA A 430 -23.44 5.88 -6.60
N ILE A 431 -22.58 6.60 -5.85
CA ILE A 431 -22.64 6.67 -4.38
C ILE A 431 -23.96 7.30 -3.91
N LYS A 432 -24.41 8.38 -4.56
CA LYS A 432 -25.72 9.00 -4.27
C LYS A 432 -26.89 8.04 -4.47
N VAL A 433 -26.90 7.29 -5.57
CA VAL A 433 -27.94 6.29 -5.84
C VAL A 433 -27.91 5.18 -4.80
N ALA A 434 -26.72 4.68 -4.45
CA ALA A 434 -26.57 3.62 -3.46
C ALA A 434 -27.04 4.02 -2.06
N ILE A 435 -26.87 5.28 -1.65
CA ILE A 435 -27.24 5.75 -0.31
C ILE A 435 -28.73 6.14 -0.18
N THR A 436 -29.42 6.41 -1.28
CA THR A 436 -30.76 7.05 -1.26
C THR A 436 -31.81 6.25 -0.48
N GLU A 437 -31.77 4.92 -0.53
CA GLU A 437 -32.74 4.04 0.14
C GLU A 437 -32.13 3.26 1.33
N ILE A 438 -30.96 3.68 1.82
CA ILE A 438 -30.26 2.95 2.88
C ILE A 438 -31.01 3.05 4.21
N GLN A 439 -31.22 1.91 4.87
CA GLN A 439 -31.98 1.83 6.12
C GLN A 439 -31.09 1.46 7.30
N SER A 440 -31.63 1.62 8.51
CA SER A 440 -30.97 1.21 9.75
C SER A 440 -30.56 -0.26 9.68
N GLY A 441 -29.31 -0.56 10.01
CA GLY A 441 -28.74 -1.91 9.94
C GLY A 441 -28.26 -2.36 8.56
N ASP A 442 -28.50 -1.59 7.49
CA ASP A 442 -27.90 -1.83 6.17
C ASP A 442 -26.41 -1.48 6.17
N VAL A 443 -25.66 -2.11 5.27
CA VAL A 443 -24.23 -1.89 5.06
C VAL A 443 -23.98 -1.48 3.61
N LEU A 444 -23.36 -0.31 3.42
CA LEU A 444 -22.87 0.15 2.11
C LEU A 444 -21.36 -0.13 2.02
N LEU A 445 -20.95 -0.90 1.02
CA LEU A 445 -19.55 -1.13 0.68
C LEU A 445 -19.14 -0.19 -0.46
N LEU A 446 -18.16 0.68 -0.20
CA LEU A 446 -17.51 1.52 -1.21
C LEU A 446 -16.15 0.90 -1.53
N CYS A 447 -16.06 0.17 -2.64
CA CYS A 447 -14.91 -0.65 -2.98
C CYS A 447 -14.12 -0.10 -4.18
N GLY A 448 -12.86 -0.50 -4.30
CA GLY A 448 -11.98 -0.22 -5.44
C GLY A 448 -10.97 0.90 -5.16
N LYS A 449 -11.46 2.10 -4.85
CA LYS A 449 -10.61 3.31 -4.80
C LYS A 449 -9.93 3.57 -3.46
N GLY A 450 -10.51 3.11 -2.34
CA GLY A 450 -10.01 3.44 -1.01
C GLY A 450 -9.84 4.97 -0.84
N HIS A 451 -8.63 5.42 -0.57
CA HIS A 451 -8.31 6.85 -0.37
C HIS A 451 -7.91 7.60 -1.67
N GLU A 452 -8.05 6.99 -2.85
CA GLU A 452 -7.70 7.65 -4.12
C GLU A 452 -8.64 8.83 -4.44
N LYS A 453 -8.04 10.00 -4.75
CA LYS A 453 -8.73 11.25 -5.14
C LYS A 453 -8.53 11.61 -6.62
N TYR A 454 -8.38 10.61 -7.47
CA TYR A 454 -8.22 10.78 -8.91
C TYR A 454 -8.75 9.58 -9.69
N GLN A 455 -8.97 9.78 -10.99
CA GLN A 455 -9.33 8.72 -11.92
C GLN A 455 -8.46 8.79 -13.18
N TYR A 456 -7.87 7.67 -13.57
CA TYR A 456 -7.11 7.55 -14.81
C TYR A 456 -8.03 7.12 -15.95
N ILE A 457 -8.56 8.10 -16.70
CA ILE A 457 -9.47 7.84 -17.81
C ILE A 457 -8.71 7.32 -19.04
N THR A 458 -7.54 7.92 -19.33
CA THR A 458 -6.69 7.51 -20.44
C THR A 458 -5.58 6.57 -19.98
N SER A 459 -4.90 5.90 -20.91
CA SER A 459 -3.71 5.09 -20.61
C SER A 459 -2.51 5.94 -20.15
N ASN A 460 -2.56 7.27 -20.33
CA ASN A 460 -1.54 8.18 -19.85
C ASN A 460 -1.77 8.52 -18.37
N LYS A 461 -1.01 7.87 -17.48
CA LYS A 461 -1.06 8.11 -16.03
C LYS A 461 -0.64 9.53 -15.61
N ASN A 462 -0.13 10.37 -16.53
CA ASN A 462 0.12 11.80 -16.25
C ASN A 462 -1.12 12.69 -16.44
N ASP A 463 -2.21 12.18 -17.03
CA ASP A 463 -3.47 12.91 -17.20
C ASP A 463 -4.57 12.37 -16.26
N ALA A 464 -4.23 12.27 -14.98
CA ALA A 464 -5.19 11.91 -13.94
C ALA A 464 -6.27 12.99 -13.85
N LYS A 465 -7.55 12.59 -13.93
CA LYS A 465 -8.67 13.51 -13.70
C LYS A 465 -8.95 13.60 -12.20
N PRO A 466 -9.09 14.81 -11.64
CA PRO A 466 -9.45 14.97 -10.23
C PRO A 466 -10.76 14.24 -9.91
N TYR A 467 -10.78 13.53 -8.79
CA TYR A 467 -11.96 12.91 -8.22
C TYR A 467 -12.04 13.33 -6.75
N VAL A 468 -13.24 13.63 -6.26
CA VAL A 468 -13.44 14.11 -4.89
C VAL A 468 -12.97 13.11 -3.82
N GLY A 469 -12.94 11.81 -4.15
CA GLY A 469 -12.63 10.72 -3.21
C GLY A 469 -13.91 10.12 -2.62
N ASP A 470 -13.89 8.82 -2.31
CA ASP A 470 -15.07 8.08 -1.88
C ASP A 470 -15.66 8.63 -0.56
N LEU A 471 -14.81 9.04 0.39
CA LEU A 471 -15.24 9.62 1.66
C LEU A 471 -15.95 10.97 1.48
N ASP A 472 -15.36 11.85 0.68
CA ASP A 472 -15.92 13.19 0.44
C ASP A 472 -17.17 13.08 -0.43
N ALA A 473 -17.20 12.15 -1.39
CA ALA A 473 -18.41 11.80 -2.14
C ALA A 473 -19.53 11.26 -1.24
N LEU A 474 -19.19 10.41 -0.26
CA LEU A 474 -20.12 9.92 0.74
C LEU A 474 -20.69 11.07 1.57
N LYS A 475 -19.84 11.98 2.09
CA LYS A 475 -20.27 13.16 2.87
C LYS A 475 -21.28 14.00 2.08
N ILE A 476 -20.99 14.28 0.82
CA ILE A 476 -21.90 15.00 -0.10
C ILE A 476 -23.22 14.23 -0.27
N ALA A 477 -23.16 12.91 -0.41
CA ALA A 477 -24.32 12.07 -0.66
C ALA A 477 -25.24 11.95 0.56
N VAL A 478 -24.68 11.77 1.77
CA VAL A 478 -25.48 11.68 3.01
C VAL A 478 -26.12 13.01 3.37
N GLU A 479 -25.40 14.13 3.18
CA GLU A 479 -25.94 15.47 3.42
C GLU A 479 -27.16 15.75 2.54
N ALA A 480 -27.10 15.35 1.27
CA ALA A 480 -28.20 15.53 0.32
C ALA A 480 -29.51 14.82 0.72
N ILE A 481 -29.45 13.80 1.57
CA ILE A 481 -30.61 13.06 2.08
C ILE A 481 -30.88 13.31 3.57
N GLY A 482 -30.23 14.31 4.17
CA GLY A 482 -30.42 14.69 5.58
C GLY A 482 -29.81 13.72 6.59
N LEU A 483 -28.86 12.89 6.17
CA LEU A 483 -28.07 12.01 7.04
C LEU A 483 -26.71 12.63 7.36
N GLN A 484 -26.05 12.10 8.39
CA GLN A 484 -24.71 12.51 8.79
C GLN A 484 -23.85 11.27 9.06
N VAL A 485 -22.56 11.37 8.75
CA VAL A 485 -21.57 10.42 9.25
C VAL A 485 -21.34 10.74 10.73
N VAL A 486 -21.54 9.75 11.61
CA VAL A 486 -21.32 9.88 13.04
C VAL A 486 -19.83 9.68 13.30
N SER A 487 -19.12 10.74 13.70
CA SER A 487 -17.71 10.64 14.07
C SER A 487 -17.55 9.82 15.35
N GLY A 488 -16.95 8.64 15.23
CA GLY A 488 -16.59 7.77 16.36
C GLY A 488 -15.21 8.05 16.94
N LEU A 489 -14.40 8.90 16.30
CA LEU A 489 -13.02 9.22 16.68
C LEU A 489 -12.78 10.71 16.42
N ALA A 490 -12.12 11.38 17.36
CA ALA A 490 -11.91 12.82 17.38
C ALA A 490 -11.36 13.35 16.05
N GLU A 491 -12.07 14.30 15.45
CA GLU A 491 -11.52 15.15 14.40
C GLU A 491 -10.31 15.89 15.00
N SER A 492 -9.09 15.51 14.60
CA SER A 492 -7.98 16.43 14.64
C SER A 492 -8.26 17.49 13.58
N GLU A 493 -8.44 18.73 14.02
CA GLU A 493 -8.62 19.91 13.18
C GLU A 493 -7.60 19.91 12.02
N GLU A 494 -8.08 20.20 10.81
CA GLU A 494 -7.23 20.52 9.66
C GLU A 494 -6.21 21.61 10.06
N PRO A 495 -4.93 21.52 9.66
CA PRO A 495 -4.02 22.63 9.85
C PRO A 495 -4.54 23.83 9.05
N ALA A 496 -4.93 24.86 9.78
CA ALA A 496 -5.38 26.13 9.24
C ALA A 496 -4.41 26.67 8.18
N ASP A 497 -4.92 26.79 6.96
CA ASP A 497 -4.66 27.85 5.98
C ASP A 497 -3.30 28.58 6.13
N LEU A 498 -2.23 27.95 5.63
CA LEU A 498 -0.93 28.60 5.43
C LEU A 498 -1.02 29.52 4.20
N THR A 499 -1.66 30.68 4.39
CA THR A 499 -1.51 31.81 3.47
C THR A 499 -0.13 32.42 3.65
N VAL A 500 0.72 32.18 2.65
CA VAL A 500 2.04 32.78 2.49
C VAL A 500 1.94 34.30 2.41
N LYS A 501 2.70 35.00 3.25
CA LYS A 501 3.19 36.36 3.01
C LYS A 501 4.70 36.36 2.91
#